data_AF-F0XK74-F1
#
_entry.id   AF-F0XK74-F1
#
_cell.length_a   1.000
_cell.length_b   1.000
_cell.length_c   1.000
_cell.angle_alpha   90.00
_cell.angle_beta   90.00
_cell.angle_gamma   90.00
#
_symmetry.space_group_name_H-M   'P 1'
#
loop_
_entity.id
_entity.type
_entity.pdbx_description
1 polymer ?
#
loop_
_entity_poly.entity_id
_entity_poly.type
_entity_poly.pdbx_seq_one_letter_code
_entity_poly.pdbx_strand_id
1 'polypeptide(L)'
;MATPTTFLAIALGLLAIDAAIELGFVTSMVAFLHSGAPSGVYEVRSSSSTSTYNISGVPLRLLVNQGHTSNGAAGTALVLICIVGVIALTGRRLLLSPSSRKGGVSATLAAVLYYVWVALQIPALLLTVGALGYVFTVTHRHSGQTIDQNVAAQIHDAATQKYPLDSWTPQSWFSAVTEQLTFVDPGLRANLIRHLRIMRGWQYNLIPLFLLQLAETIAAILDFRHWRNGSYNHSYNRKQSGSYDGPQTSQV
;
A
#
# COMPACT_ATOMS: atom_id res chain seq x y z
N MET A 1 25.58 -10.71 18.91
CA MET A 1 24.50 -9.70 18.83
C MET A 1 23.79 -9.92 17.51
N ALA A 2 22.46 -10.06 17.51
CA ALA A 2 21.75 -10.35 16.29
C ALA A 2 21.62 -9.08 15.44
N THR A 3 22.49 -8.94 14.44
CA THR A 3 22.15 -8.13 13.26
C THR A 3 20.81 -8.63 12.73
N PRO A 4 19.92 -7.75 12.23
CA PRO A 4 18.71 -8.20 11.59
C PRO A 4 19.07 -9.24 10.53
N THR A 5 18.27 -10.30 10.45
CA THR A 5 18.54 -11.35 9.46
C THR A 5 18.61 -10.75 8.06
N THR A 6 19.51 -11.24 7.22
CA THR A 6 19.63 -10.78 5.82
C THR A 6 18.28 -10.89 5.10
N PHE A 7 17.50 -11.92 5.44
CA PHE A 7 16.16 -12.12 4.95
C PHE A 7 15.20 -10.96 5.31
N LEU A 8 15.17 -10.52 6.58
CA LEU A 8 14.35 -9.38 7.00
C LEU A 8 14.75 -8.09 6.27
N ALA A 9 16.04 -7.83 6.12
CA ALA A 9 16.53 -6.65 5.41
C ALA A 9 16.11 -6.64 3.93
N ILE A 10 16.21 -7.78 3.25
CA ILE A 10 15.77 -7.94 1.86
C ILE A 10 14.25 -7.77 1.76
N ALA A 11 13.48 -8.42 2.64
CA ALA A 11 12.03 -8.33 2.64
C ALA A 11 11.54 -6.89 2.86
N LEU A 12 12.13 -6.15 3.81
CA LEU A 12 11.86 -4.73 4.03
C LEU A 12 12.17 -3.87 2.80
N GLY A 13 13.32 -4.12 2.15
CA GLY A 13 13.70 -3.38 0.95
C GLY A 13 12.74 -3.59 -0.22
N LEU A 14 12.36 -4.85 -0.48
CA LEU A 14 11.40 -5.18 -1.53
C LEU A 14 10.01 -4.62 -1.24
N LEU A 15 9.54 -4.75 0.01
CA LEU A 15 8.26 -4.18 0.45
C LEU A 15 8.24 -2.65 0.28
N ALA A 16 9.32 -1.96 0.62
CA ALA A 16 9.41 -0.51 0.46
C ALA A 16 9.30 -0.07 -1.00
N ILE A 17 9.98 -0.78 -1.91
CA ILE A 17 9.92 -0.51 -3.35
C ILE A 17 8.50 -0.72 -3.88
N ASP A 18 7.89 -1.86 -3.57
CA ASP A 18 6.55 -2.21 -4.03
C ASP A 18 5.48 -1.25 -3.48
N ALA A 19 5.56 -0.90 -2.20
CA ALA A 19 4.67 0.08 -1.58
C ALA A 19 4.80 1.48 -2.21
N ALA A 20 6.02 1.89 -2.59
CA ALA A 20 6.24 3.14 -3.30
C ALA A 20 5.66 3.13 -4.73
N ILE A 21 5.74 1.99 -5.42
CA ILE A 21 5.10 1.79 -6.74
C ILE A 21 3.58 1.90 -6.60
N GLU A 22 2.98 1.24 -5.61
CA GLU A 22 1.54 1.31 -5.34
C GLU A 22 1.08 2.76 -5.10
N LEU A 23 1.77 3.49 -4.22
CA LEU A 23 1.49 4.90 -3.98
C LEU A 23 1.65 5.75 -5.23
N GLY A 24 2.67 5.49 -6.05
CA GLY A 24 2.91 6.18 -7.31
C GLY A 24 1.75 6.00 -8.29
N PHE A 25 1.29 4.76 -8.46
CA PHE A 25 0.15 4.46 -9.34
C PHE A 25 -1.16 5.06 -8.83
N VAL A 26 -1.46 4.92 -7.53
CA VAL A 26 -2.68 5.51 -6.94
C VAL A 26 -2.64 7.04 -7.04
N THR A 27 -1.50 7.68 -6.75
CA THR A 27 -1.33 9.13 -6.87
C THR A 27 -1.52 9.60 -8.31
N SER A 28 -0.95 8.87 -9.28
CA SER A 28 -1.13 9.16 -10.69
C SER A 28 -2.60 9.08 -11.12
N MET A 29 -3.34 8.07 -10.64
CA MET A 29 -4.78 7.94 -10.89
C MET A 29 -5.59 9.07 -10.25
N VAL A 30 -5.29 9.45 -9.01
CA VAL A 30 -5.96 10.56 -8.31
C VAL A 30 -5.69 11.88 -9.04
N ALA A 31 -4.45 12.15 -9.43
CA ALA A 31 -4.09 13.34 -10.19
C ALA A 31 -4.84 13.42 -11.52
N PHE A 32 -4.93 12.29 -12.23
CA PHE A 32 -5.68 12.18 -13.49
C PHE A 32 -7.18 12.44 -13.30
N LEU A 33 -7.79 11.94 -12.23
CA LEU A 33 -9.19 12.21 -11.92
C LEU A 33 -9.42 13.69 -11.55
N HIS A 34 -8.52 14.28 -10.74
CA HIS A 34 -8.60 15.70 -10.34
C HIS A 34 -8.33 16.67 -11.48
N SER A 35 -7.51 16.30 -12.47
CA SER A 35 -7.34 17.08 -13.70
C SER A 35 -8.54 16.99 -14.65
N GLY A 36 -9.67 16.43 -14.20
CA GLY A 36 -10.90 16.31 -14.97
C GLY A 36 -10.88 15.16 -15.98
N ALA A 37 -10.00 14.17 -15.82
CA ALA A 37 -9.78 13.08 -16.78
C ALA A 37 -9.62 13.61 -18.24
N PRO A 38 -8.37 13.75 -18.68
CA PRO A 38 -7.70 14.69 -19.62
C PRO A 38 -8.43 15.80 -20.38
N SER A 39 -9.76 15.86 -20.43
CA SER A 39 -10.47 16.92 -21.16
C SER A 39 -11.77 17.36 -20.50
N GLY A 40 -12.20 16.76 -19.38
CA GLY A 40 -13.45 17.08 -18.68
C GLY A 40 -14.71 16.61 -19.43
N VAL A 41 -14.67 16.66 -20.75
CA VAL A 41 -15.71 16.28 -21.69
C VAL A 41 -15.07 15.56 -22.87
N TYR A 42 -15.69 14.46 -23.31
CA TYR A 42 -15.31 13.70 -24.49
C TYR A 42 -16.38 13.87 -25.57
N GLU A 43 -15.95 14.22 -26.78
CA GLU A 43 -16.82 14.20 -27.95
C GLU A 43 -16.81 12.79 -28.58
N VAL A 44 -17.99 12.22 -28.72
CA VAL A 44 -18.22 10.83 -29.13
C VAL A 44 -19.17 10.79 -30.31
N ARG A 45 -18.87 9.93 -31.29
CA ARG A 45 -19.79 9.64 -32.40
C ARG A 45 -20.91 8.73 -31.92
N SER A 46 -22.15 9.10 -32.22
CA SER A 46 -23.31 8.26 -31.97
C SER A 46 -23.21 6.94 -32.73
N SER A 47 -23.56 5.83 -32.08
CA SER A 47 -23.64 4.52 -32.75
C SER A 47 -24.87 4.38 -33.64
N SER A 48 -25.92 5.18 -33.41
CA SER A 48 -27.21 5.10 -34.10
C SER A 48 -27.42 6.18 -35.17
N SER A 49 -26.51 7.16 -35.27
CA SER A 49 -26.61 8.26 -36.23
C SER A 49 -25.24 8.85 -36.57
N THR A 50 -25.18 9.76 -37.55
CA THR A 50 -23.93 10.47 -37.90
C THR A 50 -23.63 11.66 -37.00
N SER A 51 -24.42 11.90 -35.94
CA SER A 51 -24.21 13.01 -35.02
C SER A 51 -23.15 12.68 -33.97
N THR A 52 -22.60 13.74 -33.36
CA THR A 52 -21.75 13.64 -32.18
C THR A 52 -22.52 14.09 -30.94
N TYR A 53 -22.12 13.59 -29.79
CA TYR A 53 -22.58 14.05 -28.49
C TYR A 53 -21.42 14.11 -27.51
N ASN A 54 -21.61 14.88 -26.45
CA ASN A 54 -20.60 15.09 -25.42
C ASN A 54 -20.92 14.27 -24.17
N ILE A 55 -19.91 13.66 -23.56
CA ILE A 55 -20.02 12.95 -22.28
C ILE A 55 -18.94 13.42 -21.31
N SER A 56 -19.28 13.59 -20.04
CA SER A 56 -18.30 13.98 -19.02
C SER A 56 -17.23 12.91 -18.86
N GLY A 57 -15.99 13.32 -18.57
CA GLY A 57 -14.86 12.42 -18.39
C GLY A 57 -14.97 11.50 -17.18
N VAL A 58 -15.87 11.83 -16.24
CA VAL A 58 -16.18 11.03 -15.04
C VAL A 58 -17.69 10.87 -14.88
N PRO A 59 -18.18 9.73 -14.36
CA PRO A 59 -19.59 9.51 -14.12
C PRO A 59 -20.03 10.25 -12.85
N LEU A 60 -21.35 10.34 -12.65
CA LEU A 60 -21.93 10.99 -11.48
C LEU A 60 -21.55 10.26 -10.19
N ARG A 61 -21.56 8.92 -10.22
CA ARG A 61 -21.30 8.03 -9.08
C ARG A 61 -19.98 7.28 -9.26
N LEU A 62 -18.88 8.00 -9.11
CA LEU A 62 -17.53 7.40 -9.12
C LEU A 62 -17.15 6.89 -7.72
N LEU A 63 -16.86 5.59 -7.63
CA LEU A 63 -16.39 4.93 -6.42
C LEU A 63 -14.88 5.07 -6.32
N VAL A 64 -14.39 5.82 -5.34
CA VAL A 64 -12.94 6.07 -5.14
C VAL A 64 -12.41 5.49 -3.83
N ASN A 65 -13.28 5.05 -2.94
CA ASN A 65 -12.93 4.57 -1.61
C ASN A 65 -11.95 3.41 -1.63
N GLN A 66 -12.07 2.51 -2.61
CA GLN A 66 -11.15 1.39 -2.78
C GLN A 66 -9.72 1.85 -3.13
N GLY A 67 -9.59 2.95 -3.87
CA GLY A 67 -8.29 3.59 -4.10
C GLY A 67 -7.71 4.22 -2.82
N HIS A 68 -8.56 4.86 -2.00
CA HIS A 68 -8.14 5.39 -0.69
C HIS A 68 -7.69 4.28 0.27
N THR A 69 -8.40 3.15 0.31
CA THR A 69 -8.00 2.00 1.11
C THR A 69 -6.66 1.41 0.65
N SER A 70 -6.46 1.28 -0.67
CA SER A 70 -5.15 0.85 -1.22
C SER A 70 -4.02 1.79 -0.82
N ASN A 71 -4.25 3.11 -0.96
CA ASN A 71 -3.30 4.14 -0.54
C ASN A 71 -2.95 4.01 0.95
N GLY A 72 -3.95 3.82 1.82
CA GLY A 72 -3.74 3.65 3.25
C GLY A 72 -2.90 2.41 3.59
N ALA A 73 -3.13 1.28 2.90
CA ALA A 73 -2.34 0.06 3.07
C ALA A 73 -0.88 0.27 2.63
N ALA A 74 -0.66 0.81 1.42
CA ALA A 74 0.68 1.06 0.89
C ALA A 74 1.45 2.12 1.70
N GLY A 75 0.77 3.20 2.12
CA GLY A 75 1.34 4.22 3.00
C GLY A 75 1.73 3.67 4.37
N THR A 76 0.89 2.79 4.93
CA THR A 76 1.21 2.08 6.18
C THR A 76 2.44 1.19 6.01
N ALA A 77 2.49 0.38 4.95
CA ALA A 77 3.63 -0.48 4.64
C ALA A 77 4.92 0.34 4.45
N LEU A 78 4.88 1.43 3.68
CA LEU A 78 6.06 2.25 3.43
C LEU A 78 6.54 2.98 4.69
N VAL A 79 5.64 3.66 5.39
CA VAL A 79 6.01 4.55 6.50
C VAL A 79 6.19 3.76 7.79
N LEU A 80 5.16 3.05 8.24
CA LEU A 80 5.15 2.40 9.55
C LEU A 80 5.93 1.09 9.55
N ILE A 81 5.94 0.34 8.45
CA ILE A 81 6.66 -0.94 8.40
C ILE A 81 8.09 -0.71 7.93
N CYS A 82 8.29 -0.05 6.78
CA CYS A 82 9.63 0.08 6.21
C CYS A 82 10.48 1.18 6.89
N ILE A 83 10.04 2.44 6.86
CA ILE A 83 10.84 3.56 7.39
C ILE A 83 11.03 3.44 8.91
N VAL A 84 9.92 3.31 9.65
CA VAL A 84 9.99 3.12 11.11
C VAL A 84 10.71 1.83 11.47
N GLY A 85 10.57 0.76 10.68
CA GLY A 85 11.30 -0.49 10.89
C GLY A 85 12.81 -0.36 10.77
N VAL A 86 13.30 0.35 9.75
CA VAL A 86 14.73 0.65 9.60
C VAL A 86 15.25 1.43 10.82
N ILE A 87 14.49 2.44 11.27
CA ILE A 87 14.84 3.23 12.46
C ILE A 87 14.85 2.34 13.72
N ALA A 88 13.84 1.51 13.92
CA ALA A 88 13.70 0.63 15.07
C ALA A 88 14.83 -0.42 15.13
N LEU A 89 15.15 -1.05 14.00
CA LEU A 89 16.24 -2.04 13.90
C LEU A 89 17.62 -1.40 14.11
N THR A 90 17.83 -0.19 13.58
CA THR A 90 19.06 0.57 13.77
C THR A 90 19.22 1.01 15.22
N GLY A 91 18.15 1.56 15.82
CA GLY A 91 18.10 1.93 17.24
C GLY A 91 18.39 0.73 18.14
N ARG A 92 17.81 -0.42 17.84
CA ARG A 92 18.12 -1.68 18.54
C ARG A 92 19.59 -2.05 18.44
N ARG A 93 20.18 -2.00 17.25
CA ARG A 93 21.59 -2.33 17.03
C ARG A 93 22.54 -1.41 17.80
N LEU A 94 22.28 -0.11 17.80
CA LEU A 94 23.19 0.89 18.34
C LEU A 94 23.01 1.14 19.85
N LEU A 95 21.76 1.18 20.32
CA LEU A 95 21.43 1.65 21.67
C LEU A 95 21.13 0.52 22.65
N LEU A 96 20.75 -0.67 22.17
CA LEU A 96 20.48 -1.85 23.01
C LEU A 96 21.64 -2.87 22.98
N SER A 97 22.79 -2.48 22.43
CA SER A 97 23.99 -3.31 22.43
C SER A 97 24.54 -3.47 23.85
N PRO A 98 24.92 -4.70 24.29
CA PRO A 98 25.56 -4.94 25.59
C PRO A 98 26.84 -4.12 25.80
N SER A 99 27.51 -3.72 24.72
CA SER A 99 28.70 -2.87 24.75
C SER A 99 28.36 -1.39 24.96
N SER A 100 27.13 -0.97 24.65
CA SER A 100 26.62 0.37 24.93
C SER A 100 26.19 0.45 26.39
N ARG A 101 27.10 0.86 27.28
CA ARG A 101 26.84 1.10 28.74
C ARG A 101 25.89 2.28 29.03
N LYS A 102 25.04 2.69 28.08
CA LYS A 102 24.12 3.81 28.26
C LYS A 102 22.74 3.30 28.64
N GLY A 103 22.62 2.87 29.90
CA GLY A 103 21.31 2.81 30.57
C GLY A 103 20.78 4.23 30.69
N GLY A 104 19.85 4.61 29.82
CA GLY A 104 19.32 5.97 29.75
C GLY A 104 18.06 6.02 28.88
N VAL A 105 17.38 7.16 28.88
CA VAL A 105 16.08 7.37 28.22
C VAL A 105 16.09 6.91 26.75
N SER A 106 17.19 7.13 26.02
CA SER A 106 17.33 6.72 24.62
C SER A 106 17.28 5.20 24.39
N ALA A 107 17.83 4.40 25.32
CA ALA A 107 17.76 2.94 25.22
C ALA A 107 16.33 2.43 25.48
N THR A 108 15.64 3.03 26.45
CA THR A 108 14.22 2.74 26.73
C THR A 108 13.34 3.09 25.53
N LEU A 109 13.53 4.28 24.93
CA LEU A 109 12.79 4.69 23.74
C LEU A 109 13.05 3.75 22.55
N ALA A 110 14.29 3.33 22.32
CA ALA A 110 14.62 2.38 21.27
C ALA A 110 13.94 1.01 21.48
N ALA A 111 13.87 0.53 22.73
CA ALA A 111 13.15 -0.69 23.05
C ALA A 111 11.65 -0.53 22.80
N VAL A 112 11.02 0.54 23.32
CA VAL A 112 9.59 0.81 23.13
C VAL A 112 9.25 0.93 21.64
N LEU A 113 10.03 1.69 20.88
CA LEU A 113 9.85 1.83 19.44
C LEU A 113 9.89 0.48 18.73
N TYR A 114 10.86 -0.37 19.07
CA TYR A 114 10.97 -1.72 18.48
C TYR A 114 9.77 -2.61 18.84
N TYR A 115 9.32 -2.60 20.10
CA TYR A 115 8.11 -3.35 20.50
C TYR A 115 6.86 -2.86 19.77
N VAL A 116 6.66 -1.55 19.68
CA VAL A 116 5.53 -0.95 18.96
C VAL A 116 5.59 -1.31 17.48
N TRP A 117 6.76 -1.21 16.85
CA TRP A 117 6.94 -1.58 15.45
C TRP A 117 6.57 -3.05 15.21
N VAL A 118 7.07 -3.99 16.01
CA VAL A 118 6.70 -5.42 15.90
C VAL A 118 5.19 -5.64 16.12
N ALA A 119 4.58 -4.91 17.05
CA ALA A 119 3.13 -5.00 17.29
C ALA A 119 2.30 -4.48 16.11
N LEU A 120 2.80 -3.50 15.35
CA LEU A 120 2.12 -2.93 14.18
C LEU A 120 2.15 -3.84 12.94
N GLN A 121 3.00 -4.85 12.89
CA GLN A 121 3.10 -5.76 11.73
C GLN A 121 1.76 -6.45 11.43
N ILE A 122 1.10 -6.98 12.47
CA ILE A 122 -0.17 -7.72 12.30
C ILE A 122 -1.30 -6.79 11.83
N PRO A 123 -1.59 -5.63 12.48
CA PRO A 123 -2.56 -4.67 11.96
C PRO A 123 -2.27 -4.20 10.54
N ALA A 124 -1.00 -3.94 10.19
CA ALA A 124 -0.63 -3.51 8.84
C ALA A 124 -0.88 -4.60 7.78
N LEU A 125 -0.56 -5.87 8.10
CA LEU A 125 -0.88 -7.00 7.25
C LEU A 125 -2.40 -7.15 7.07
N LEU A 126 -3.18 -7.06 8.15
CA LEU A 126 -4.64 -7.14 8.09
C LEU A 126 -5.25 -6.00 7.26
N LEU A 127 -4.71 -4.79 7.37
CA LEU A 127 -5.10 -3.66 6.53
C LEU A 127 -4.83 -3.94 5.04
N THR A 128 -3.67 -4.53 4.73
CA THR A 128 -3.30 -4.90 3.36
C THR A 128 -4.20 -5.99 2.79
N VAL A 129 -4.52 -7.02 3.59
CA VAL A 129 -5.50 -8.06 3.22
C VAL A 129 -6.89 -7.45 2.99
N GLY A 130 -7.32 -6.55 3.87
CA GLY A 130 -8.58 -5.82 3.74
C GLY A 130 -8.63 -4.96 2.48
N ALA A 131 -7.55 -4.24 2.16
CA ALA A 131 -7.42 -3.45 0.94
C ALA A 131 -7.50 -4.32 -0.31
N LEU A 132 -6.74 -5.41 -0.36
CA LEU A 132 -6.76 -6.38 -1.46
C LEU A 132 -8.17 -6.93 -1.69
N GLY A 133 -8.81 -7.44 -0.63
CA GLY A 133 -10.17 -7.99 -0.72
C GLY A 133 -11.20 -6.95 -1.15
N TYR A 134 -11.14 -5.74 -0.58
CA TYR A 134 -12.06 -4.66 -0.90
C TYR A 134 -11.93 -4.18 -2.35
N VAL A 135 -10.70 -3.93 -2.82
CA VAL A 135 -10.44 -3.47 -4.20
C VAL A 135 -10.92 -4.49 -5.22
N PHE A 136 -10.55 -5.77 -5.06
CA PHE A 136 -10.98 -6.80 -6.02
C PHE A 136 -12.49 -7.02 -5.99
N THR A 137 -13.11 -7.03 -4.81
CA THR A 137 -14.56 -7.23 -4.69
C THR A 137 -15.33 -6.09 -5.34
N VAL A 138 -14.99 -4.83 -5.04
CA VAL A 138 -15.70 -3.67 -5.60
C VAL A 138 -15.48 -3.58 -7.11
N THR A 139 -14.25 -3.74 -7.58
CA THR A 139 -13.97 -3.67 -9.02
C THR A 139 -14.63 -4.81 -9.80
N HIS A 140 -14.65 -6.03 -9.26
CA HIS A 140 -15.31 -7.16 -9.91
C HIS A 140 -16.84 -7.01 -9.98
N ARG A 141 -17.47 -6.54 -8.89
CA ARG A 141 -18.92 -6.27 -8.87
C ARG A 141 -19.38 -5.24 -9.89
N HIS A 142 -18.47 -4.37 -10.31
CA HIS A 142 -18.71 -3.32 -11.31
C HIS A 142 -18.07 -3.63 -12.67
N SER A 143 -17.63 -4.88 -12.89
CA SER A 143 -17.07 -5.30 -14.18
C SER A 143 -18.17 -5.57 -15.20
N GLY A 144 -17.87 -5.36 -16.49
CA GLY A 144 -18.80 -5.64 -17.58
C GLY A 144 -19.98 -4.66 -17.72
N GLN A 145 -20.02 -3.58 -16.93
CA GLN A 145 -21.02 -2.52 -17.08
C GLN A 145 -20.90 -1.84 -18.46
N THR A 146 -22.04 -1.43 -19.00
CA THR A 146 -22.12 -0.80 -20.33
C THR A 146 -22.68 0.61 -20.26
N ILE A 147 -22.20 1.49 -21.12
CA ILE A 147 -22.70 2.86 -21.25
C ILE A 147 -23.88 2.85 -22.21
N ASP A 148 -25.08 3.16 -21.69
CA ASP A 148 -26.23 3.47 -22.52
C ASP A 148 -25.99 4.79 -23.28
N GLN A 149 -25.73 4.67 -24.59
CA GLN A 149 -25.45 5.82 -25.45
C GLN A 149 -26.68 6.71 -25.68
N ASN A 150 -27.91 6.19 -25.56
CA ASN A 150 -29.11 7.02 -25.69
C ASN A 150 -29.21 7.98 -24.49
N VAL A 151 -28.94 7.47 -23.29
CA VAL A 151 -28.89 8.30 -22.08
C VAL A 151 -27.71 9.26 -22.12
N ALA A 152 -26.54 8.80 -22.58
CA ALA A 152 -25.37 9.67 -22.72
C ALA A 152 -25.60 10.81 -23.73
N ALA A 153 -26.30 10.55 -24.84
CA ALA A 153 -26.61 11.56 -25.85
C ALA A 153 -27.66 12.60 -25.40
N GLN A 154 -28.43 12.31 -24.36
CA GLN A 154 -29.39 13.26 -23.77
C GLN A 154 -28.73 14.28 -22.82
N ILE A 155 -27.43 14.14 -22.54
CA ILE A 155 -26.68 15.08 -21.70
C ILE A 155 -26.38 16.33 -22.54
N HIS A 156 -27.08 17.43 -22.24
CA HIS A 156 -26.95 18.68 -23.00
C HIS A 156 -25.69 19.48 -22.63
N ASP A 157 -25.30 19.46 -21.36
CA ASP A 157 -24.09 20.12 -20.87
C ASP A 157 -23.21 19.13 -20.09
N ALA A 158 -22.31 18.46 -20.81
CA ALA A 158 -21.39 17.48 -20.22
C ALA A 158 -20.34 18.09 -19.26
N ALA A 159 -20.19 19.42 -19.22
CA ALA A 159 -19.29 20.06 -18.27
C ALA A 159 -19.89 20.11 -16.86
N THR A 160 -21.21 20.21 -16.75
CA THR A 160 -21.93 20.26 -15.46
C THR A 160 -22.70 18.98 -15.16
N GLN A 161 -23.20 18.30 -16.19
CA GLN A 161 -23.99 17.07 -16.09
C GLN A 161 -23.12 15.85 -16.38
N LYS A 162 -23.07 14.93 -15.41
CA LYS A 162 -22.32 13.69 -15.50
C LYS A 162 -23.24 12.52 -15.84
N TYR A 163 -22.66 11.46 -16.40
CA TYR A 163 -23.40 10.23 -16.70
C TYR A 163 -24.06 9.67 -15.43
N PRO A 164 -25.40 9.56 -15.38
CA PRO A 164 -26.12 9.36 -14.12
C PRO A 164 -26.32 7.88 -13.75
N LEU A 165 -26.24 6.97 -14.72
CA LEU A 165 -26.54 5.55 -14.49
C LEU A 165 -25.38 4.84 -13.82
N ASP A 166 -25.76 3.88 -12.97
CA ASP A 166 -24.91 3.03 -12.15
C ASP A 166 -23.87 3.76 -11.27
N SER A 167 -23.16 2.96 -10.48
CA SER A 167 -21.91 3.37 -9.84
C SER A 167 -20.75 2.72 -10.58
N TRP A 168 -19.61 3.41 -10.62
CA TRP A 168 -18.47 2.97 -11.41
C TRP A 168 -17.18 3.05 -10.60
N THR A 169 -16.32 2.06 -10.76
CA THR A 169 -14.91 2.21 -10.38
C THR A 169 -14.17 2.97 -11.49
N PRO A 170 -13.03 3.61 -11.22
CA PRO A 170 -12.20 4.17 -12.29
C PRO A 170 -11.86 3.11 -13.35
N GLN A 171 -11.51 1.90 -12.92
CA GLN A 171 -11.21 0.79 -13.82
C GLN A 171 -12.37 0.44 -14.74
N SER A 172 -13.59 0.26 -14.19
CA SER A 172 -14.75 -0.12 -15.00
C SER A 172 -15.22 1.01 -15.90
N TRP A 173 -15.22 2.25 -15.40
CA TRP A 173 -15.58 3.44 -16.19
C TRP A 173 -14.68 3.60 -17.40
N PHE A 174 -13.37 3.68 -17.20
CA PHE A 174 -12.45 3.90 -18.31
C PHE A 174 -12.33 2.68 -19.24
N SER A 175 -12.61 1.47 -18.76
CA SER A 175 -12.79 0.30 -19.64
C SER A 175 -13.97 0.52 -20.59
N ALA A 176 -15.16 0.80 -20.05
CA ALA A 176 -16.36 0.99 -20.85
C ALA A 176 -16.23 2.18 -21.81
N VAL A 177 -15.71 3.31 -21.33
CA VAL A 177 -15.44 4.51 -22.13
C VAL A 177 -14.50 4.21 -23.30
N THR A 178 -13.42 3.42 -23.12
CA THR A 178 -12.45 3.15 -24.19
C THR A 178 -12.82 2.00 -25.12
N GLU A 179 -13.66 1.08 -24.66
CA GLU A 179 -14.09 -0.11 -25.41
C GLU A 179 -15.40 0.11 -26.18
N GLN A 180 -16.31 0.93 -25.65
CA GLN A 180 -17.68 1.05 -26.17
C GLN A 180 -17.95 2.38 -26.90
N LEU A 181 -17.16 3.42 -26.64
CA LEU A 181 -17.36 4.75 -27.24
C LEU A 181 -16.37 4.99 -28.39
N THR A 182 -16.86 5.60 -29.45
CA THR A 182 -16.05 6.00 -30.60
C THR A 182 -15.74 7.48 -30.52
N PHE A 183 -14.53 7.83 -30.06
CA PHE A 183 -14.11 9.23 -29.92
C PHE A 183 -13.89 9.91 -31.29
N VAL A 184 -14.17 11.21 -31.34
CA VAL A 184 -13.82 12.05 -32.48
C VAL A 184 -12.30 12.21 -32.58
N ASP A 185 -11.64 12.54 -31.46
CA ASP A 185 -10.17 12.61 -31.35
C ASP A 185 -9.54 11.21 -31.15
N PRO A 186 -8.71 10.72 -32.09
CA PRO A 186 -8.01 9.44 -31.93
C PRO A 186 -6.93 9.47 -30.84
N GLY A 187 -6.35 10.63 -30.51
CA GLY A 187 -5.31 10.78 -29.50
C GLY A 187 -5.82 10.53 -28.08
N LEU A 188 -7.04 10.98 -27.80
CA LEU A 188 -7.73 10.79 -26.52
C LEU A 188 -7.80 9.30 -26.11
N ARG A 189 -8.19 8.41 -27.03
CA ARG A 189 -8.33 6.98 -26.73
C ARG A 189 -7.02 6.37 -26.24
N ALA A 190 -5.91 6.69 -26.91
CA ALA A 190 -4.59 6.19 -26.52
C ALA A 190 -4.15 6.70 -25.14
N ASN A 191 -4.47 7.97 -24.83
CA ASN A 191 -4.21 8.56 -23.51
C ASN A 191 -5.02 7.87 -22.41
N LEU A 192 -6.33 7.66 -22.63
CA LEU A 192 -7.20 6.96 -21.68
C LEU A 192 -6.76 5.51 -21.44
N ILE A 193 -6.37 4.78 -22.49
CA ILE A 193 -5.84 3.41 -22.36
C ILE A 193 -4.58 3.40 -21.50
N ARG A 194 -3.69 4.39 -21.63
CA ARG A 194 -2.49 4.48 -20.80
C ARG A 194 -2.85 4.61 -19.32
N HIS A 195 -3.79 5.48 -18.98
CA HIS A 195 -4.21 5.67 -17.60
C HIS A 195 -5.02 4.49 -17.06
N LEU A 196 -5.84 3.85 -17.90
CA LEU A 196 -6.52 2.60 -17.55
C LEU A 196 -5.51 1.49 -17.17
N ARG A 197 -4.36 1.42 -17.87
CA ARG A 197 -3.28 0.50 -17.49
C ARG A 197 -2.69 0.81 -16.12
N ILE A 198 -2.50 2.10 -15.78
CA ILE A 198 -2.05 2.50 -14.43
C ILE A 198 -3.11 2.13 -13.38
N MET A 199 -4.40 2.30 -13.69
CA MET A 199 -5.50 1.96 -12.80
C MET A 199 -5.63 0.46 -12.53
N ARG A 200 -5.41 -0.36 -13.55
CA ARG A 200 -5.26 -1.81 -13.41
C ARG A 200 -3.95 -2.15 -12.70
N GLY A 201 -2.89 -1.39 -12.95
CA GLY A 201 -1.58 -1.52 -12.33
C GLY A 201 -1.66 -1.54 -10.81
N TRP A 202 -2.21 -0.50 -10.18
CA TRP A 202 -2.34 -0.48 -8.71
C TRP A 202 -3.31 -1.55 -8.18
N GLN A 203 -4.40 -1.84 -8.90
CA GLN A 203 -5.30 -2.93 -8.51
C GLN A 203 -4.54 -4.26 -8.38
N TYR A 204 -3.72 -4.62 -9.37
CA TYR A 204 -3.00 -5.89 -9.38
C TYR A 204 -1.72 -5.86 -8.55
N ASN A 205 -1.10 -4.68 -8.37
CA ASN A 205 0.08 -4.50 -7.53
C ASN A 205 -0.20 -4.69 -6.03
N LEU A 206 -1.47 -4.65 -5.60
CA LEU A 206 -1.86 -5.12 -4.27
C LEU A 206 -1.52 -6.60 -3.99
N ILE A 207 -1.43 -7.45 -5.02
CA ILE A 207 -1.06 -8.87 -4.86
C ILE A 207 0.41 -9.00 -4.40
N PRO A 208 1.42 -8.47 -5.15
CA PRO A 208 2.79 -8.50 -4.67
C PRO A 208 2.96 -7.72 -3.37
N LEU A 209 2.27 -6.59 -3.16
CA LEU A 209 2.31 -5.86 -1.88
C LEU A 209 1.92 -6.77 -0.70
N PHE A 210 0.82 -7.50 -0.83
CA PHE A 210 0.38 -8.46 0.18
C PHE A 210 1.41 -9.56 0.43
N LEU A 211 1.95 -10.18 -0.62
CA LEU A 211 2.91 -11.27 -0.49
C LEU A 211 4.21 -10.80 0.18
N LEU A 212 4.70 -9.62 -0.19
CA LEU A 212 5.89 -9.01 0.39
C LEU A 212 5.64 -8.60 1.85
N GLN A 213 4.49 -7.99 2.15
CA GLN A 213 4.11 -7.64 3.52
C GLN A 213 3.98 -8.88 4.41
N LEU A 214 3.43 -9.98 3.89
CA LEU A 214 3.34 -11.25 4.60
C LEU A 214 4.74 -11.82 4.90
N ALA A 215 5.61 -11.87 3.90
CA ALA A 215 6.97 -12.37 4.05
C ALA A 215 7.78 -11.54 5.05
N GLU A 216 7.69 -10.21 4.95
CA GLU A 216 8.31 -9.26 5.87
C GLU A 216 7.77 -9.43 7.30
N THR A 217 6.46 -9.56 7.46
CA THR A 217 5.81 -9.76 8.77
C THR A 217 6.31 -11.05 9.44
N ILE A 218 6.40 -12.15 8.68
CA ILE A 218 6.96 -13.41 9.17
C ILE A 218 8.43 -13.21 9.60
N ALA A 219 9.23 -12.55 8.75
CA ALA A 219 10.63 -12.28 9.05
C ALA A 219 10.81 -11.45 10.34
N ALA A 220 9.99 -10.40 10.52
CA ALA A 220 10.02 -9.53 11.69
C ALA A 220 9.66 -10.28 12.98
N ILE A 221 8.64 -11.14 12.94
CA ILE A 221 8.23 -11.96 14.09
C ILE A 221 9.31 -12.98 14.45
N LEU A 222 9.93 -13.63 13.46
CA LEU A 222 11.02 -14.57 13.70
C LEU A 222 12.25 -13.87 14.30
N ASP A 223 12.63 -12.71 13.77
CA ASP A 223 13.72 -11.88 14.29
C ASP A 223 13.45 -11.43 15.73
N PHE A 224 12.21 -11.01 16.02
CA PHE A 224 11.77 -10.66 17.38
C PHE A 224 11.87 -11.84 18.35
N ARG A 225 11.41 -13.03 17.97
CA ARG A 225 11.51 -14.24 18.80
C ARG A 225 12.96 -14.60 19.07
N HIS A 226 13.82 -14.54 18.05
CA HIS A 226 15.25 -14.82 18.19
C HIS A 226 15.92 -13.83 19.16
N TRP A 227 15.65 -12.53 18.99
CA TRP A 227 16.17 -11.49 19.87
C TRP A 227 15.73 -11.64 21.33
N ARG A 228 14.45 -11.96 21.57
CA ARG A 228 13.92 -12.20 22.92
C ARG A 228 14.59 -13.41 23.59
N ASN A 229 14.74 -14.51 22.85
CA ASN A 229 15.31 -15.74 23.39
C ASN A 229 16.82 -15.57 23.71
N GLY A 230 17.56 -14.86 22.85
CA GLY A 230 18.96 -14.52 23.11
C GLY A 230 19.15 -13.64 24.35
N SER A 231 18.22 -12.71 24.60
CA SER A 231 18.24 -11.84 25.78
C SER A 231 17.95 -12.60 27.08
N TYR A 232 17.08 -13.61 27.03
CA TYR A 232 16.76 -14.47 28.18
C TYR A 232 17.97 -15.32 28.62
N ASN A 233 18.61 -15.99 27.66
CA ASN A 233 19.76 -16.87 27.93
C ASN A 233 20.96 -16.09 28.50
N HIS A 234 21.19 -14.87 28.03
CA HIS A 234 22.28 -14.04 28.54
C HIS A 234 22.04 -13.58 29.99
N SER A 235 20.78 -13.32 30.35
CA SER A 235 20.40 -12.91 31.70
C SER A 235 20.49 -14.07 32.71
N TYR A 236 20.17 -15.29 32.29
CA TYR A 236 20.30 -16.50 33.09
C TYR A 236 21.76 -16.83 33.42
N ASN A 237 22.63 -16.87 32.41
CA ASN A 237 24.06 -17.19 32.60
C ASN A 237 24.78 -16.15 33.49
N ARG A 238 24.40 -14.87 33.40
CA ARG A 238 24.99 -13.82 34.26
C ARG A 238 24.62 -13.98 35.74
N LYS A 239 23.40 -14.44 36.04
CA LYS A 239 22.97 -14.75 37.42
C LYS A 239 23.71 -15.97 37.98
N GLN A 240 23.97 -16.99 37.16
CA GLN A 240 24.75 -18.16 37.58
C GLN A 240 26.24 -17.83 37.81
N SER A 241 26.87 -17.03 36.95
CA SER A 241 28.28 -16.64 37.12
C SER A 241 28.51 -15.70 38.31
N GLY A 242 27.51 -14.93 38.71
CA GLY A 242 27.58 -14.03 39.88
C GLY A 242 27.25 -14.71 41.22
N SER A 243 26.90 -16.00 41.23
CA SER A 243 26.55 -16.76 42.44
C SER A 243 27.67 -17.70 42.92
N TYR A 244 28.82 -17.71 42.25
CA TYR A 244 30.02 -18.47 42.65
C TYR A 244 31.06 -17.54 43.30
N ASP A 245 30.74 -17.01 44.49
CA ASP A 245 31.77 -16.56 45.43
C ASP A 245 32.21 -17.78 46.23
N GLY A 246 33.14 -18.56 45.67
CA GLY A 246 33.81 -19.63 46.39
C GLY A 246 34.57 -19.06 47.60
N PRO A 247 34.67 -19.80 48.72
CA PRO A 247 35.35 -19.32 49.91
C PRO A 247 36.80 -18.97 49.57
N GLN A 248 37.19 -17.71 49.86
CA GLN A 248 38.58 -17.28 49.77
C GLN A 248 39.39 -18.08 50.80
N THR A 249 40.08 -19.13 50.34
CA THR A 249 41.12 -19.79 51.11
C THR A 249 42.24 -18.79 51.34
N SER A 250 42.27 -18.23 52.54
CA SER A 250 43.38 -17.45 53.09
C SER A 250 44.59 -18.37 53.15
N GLN A 251 45.58 -18.12 52.29
CA GLN A 251 46.90 -18.72 52.47
C GLN A 251 47.70 -17.88 53.46
N VAL A 252 48.21 -18.59 54.47
CA VAL A 252 49.05 -18.15 55.58
C VAL A 252 50.45 -17.81 55.11
#